data_AF-A0A534TH85-F1
#
_entry.id   AF-A0A534TH85-F1
#
_cell.length_a   1.000
_cell.length_b   1.000
_cell.length_c   1.000
_cell.angle_alpha   90.00
_cell.angle_beta   90.00
_cell.angle_gamma   90.00
#
_symmetry.space_group_name_H-M   'P 1'
#
loop_
_entity.id
_entity.type
_entity.pdbx_description
1 polymer ?
#
loop_
_entity_poly.entity_id
_entity_poly.type
_entity_poly.pdbx_seq_one_letter_code
_entity_poly.pdbx_strand_id
1 'polypeptide(L)'
;MAHMRRSALSGVILALLGLVTDASSAQPSKCSSLKVKAAGAAVSQLLTCEGKAVAKHVPVDASCEPKSTAAFDAAFAKADKRADCLTAASAGTVWAGVDRFVSDVASAVNGNGAGPSVCDSRKLRAAGGNANDQAKCTLKAVRKGRSVDTKCLMKAERKFASSVSKAEARSDCSGSAQTPALEAVVDAFISDLLAALTSTSTTTTLAASTTTTTFPPCSCCTGAPRLVFTTRPPDVGSGTCATSDGTITGTVQDDSGTALCNLRSGGLYFGGAGVGIPLPAAVPDTGTYITKLVDCDSTTGLFDFAPTTDADTGTNRNCTAAGVANPEYPTRPGCLFGAPLPIPNPDSIATSTCNINRVTTSASGSGNCSDGSYALLDLPLGSDIYLTGDLLDGSAADRPDVAGIQPCPICTPGGTCGSGTCCKGGPRHDLDCVPGTSALGAAYPTSHDCPPPGAGGNASPFVGTLPIPYAVTTGSSSKVAADLSAQGFVFCGFCGQAFAPTFQGPPAHPCAADSECTTAPFTKCRQRTSGAFGQGPARTISEMGSRAGICLNSGAPYAATLVSVFCIPPTYNSTVDASADLPGPGAVSLPGQAQFMP
;
A
#
# COMPACT_ATOMS: atom_id res chain seq x y z
N MET A 1 38.68 22.19 -38.80
CA MET A 1 39.94 21.46 -38.50
C MET A 1 39.79 20.77 -37.15
N ALA A 2 40.38 19.59 -37.03
CA ALA A 2 40.36 18.66 -35.89
C ALA A 2 40.40 19.34 -34.50
N HIS A 3 39.69 18.86 -33.48
CA HIS A 3 40.05 17.63 -32.78
C HIS A 3 38.89 16.86 -32.15
N MET A 4 39.04 15.55 -32.29
CA MET A 4 38.34 14.41 -31.71
C MET A 4 39.09 13.95 -30.45
N ARG A 5 38.37 13.50 -29.40
CA ARG A 5 38.64 12.35 -28.49
C ARG A 5 37.84 12.52 -27.19
N ARG A 6 36.76 11.75 -26.97
CA ARG A 6 36.72 10.40 -26.36
C ARG A 6 37.39 10.34 -24.98
N SER A 7 36.55 10.24 -23.95
CA SER A 7 36.84 9.45 -22.75
C SER A 7 35.60 8.62 -22.39
N ALA A 8 35.78 7.31 -22.43
CA ALA A 8 34.84 6.31 -21.93
C ALA A 8 35.08 6.09 -20.42
N LEU A 9 34.01 5.82 -19.68
CA LEU A 9 33.97 5.15 -18.37
C LEU A 9 32.51 4.68 -18.21
N SER A 10 32.17 3.49 -17.73
CA SER A 10 32.85 2.21 -17.65
C SER A 10 31.70 1.22 -17.44
N GLY A 11 31.52 0.27 -18.35
CA GLY A 11 30.53 -0.79 -18.17
C GLY A 11 31.01 -1.73 -17.07
N VAL A 12 30.26 -1.82 -15.97
CA VAL A 12 30.43 -2.90 -15.00
C VAL A 12 29.61 -4.08 -15.50
N ILE A 13 30.30 -5.00 -16.18
CA ILE A 13 29.87 -6.40 -16.28
C ILE A 13 30.19 -7.01 -14.92
N LEU A 14 29.18 -7.20 -14.08
CA LEU A 14 29.32 -8.03 -12.89
C LEU A 14 29.22 -9.49 -13.34
N ALA A 15 30.38 -10.11 -13.54
CA ALA A 15 30.49 -11.56 -13.64
C ALA A 15 30.22 -12.16 -12.25
N LEU A 16 29.00 -12.64 -12.04
CA LEU A 16 28.71 -13.62 -10.98
C LEU A 16 29.29 -14.98 -11.40
N LEU A 17 30.50 -15.28 -10.94
CA LEU A 17 30.93 -16.64 -10.57
C LEU A 17 31.15 -16.59 -9.04
N GLY A 18 30.60 -17.45 -8.21
CA GLY A 18 29.67 -18.54 -8.41
C GLY A 18 29.22 -18.97 -7.02
N LEU A 19 27.93 -18.86 -6.75
CA LEU A 19 27.24 -19.86 -5.96
C LEU A 19 26.33 -20.54 -6.97
N VAL A 20 26.42 -21.86 -7.02
CA VAL A 20 25.54 -22.72 -7.81
C VAL A 20 24.11 -22.34 -7.45
N THR A 21 23.53 -21.45 -8.24
CA THR A 21 22.09 -21.28 -8.32
C THR A 21 21.64 -22.53 -9.05
N ASP A 22 20.90 -23.39 -8.36
CA ASP A 22 19.96 -24.22 -9.09
C ASP A 22 19.14 -23.26 -9.94
N ALA A 23 19.37 -23.32 -11.24
CA ALA A 23 18.58 -22.61 -12.21
C ALA A 23 17.15 -23.10 -12.03
N SER A 24 16.32 -22.35 -11.28
CA SER A 24 14.87 -22.53 -11.29
C SER A 24 14.43 -22.32 -12.73
N SER A 25 14.29 -23.42 -13.47
CA SER A 25 13.89 -23.41 -14.85
C SER A 25 12.47 -22.85 -14.90
N ALA A 26 12.32 -21.61 -15.38
CA ALA A 26 11.00 -21.08 -15.73
C ALA A 26 10.29 -22.13 -16.59
N GLN A 27 9.08 -22.55 -16.20
CA GLN A 27 8.40 -23.61 -16.94
C GLN A 27 8.02 -23.10 -18.34
N PRO A 28 8.37 -23.82 -19.43
CA PRO A 28 7.99 -23.42 -20.77
C PRO A 28 6.48 -23.54 -20.96
N SER A 29 5.84 -22.50 -21.50
CA SER A 29 4.39 -22.50 -21.75
C SER A 29 4.00 -21.90 -23.10
N LYS A 30 3.34 -22.71 -23.92
CA LYS A 30 2.69 -22.29 -25.17
C LYS A 30 1.42 -21.51 -24.88
N CYS A 31 0.64 -21.88 -23.87
CA CYS A 31 -0.53 -21.11 -23.46
C CYS A 31 -0.17 -19.68 -23.05
N SER A 32 0.68 -19.52 -22.03
CA SER A 32 1.04 -18.20 -21.48
C SER A 32 1.73 -17.33 -22.53
N SER A 33 2.57 -17.91 -23.39
CA SER A 33 3.18 -17.15 -24.49
C SER A 33 2.15 -16.68 -25.54
N LEU A 34 1.06 -17.40 -25.77
CA LEU A 34 -0.04 -16.95 -26.63
C LEU A 34 -0.88 -15.85 -25.97
N LYS A 35 -1.11 -15.92 -24.65
CA LYS A 35 -1.80 -14.85 -23.89
C LYS A 35 -1.00 -13.55 -23.88
N VAL A 36 0.32 -13.62 -23.63
CA VAL A 36 1.23 -12.46 -23.73
C VAL A 36 1.19 -11.85 -25.13
N LYS A 37 1.16 -12.70 -26.18
CA LYS A 37 1.03 -12.24 -27.57
C LYS A 37 -0.28 -11.50 -27.83
N ALA A 38 -1.38 -12.00 -27.28
CA ALA A 38 -2.70 -11.41 -27.46
C ALA A 38 -2.79 -10.02 -26.81
N ALA A 39 -2.31 -9.88 -25.57
CA ALA A 39 -2.27 -8.59 -24.86
C ALA A 39 -1.40 -7.56 -25.61
N GLY A 40 -0.18 -7.94 -26.02
CA GLY A 40 0.68 -7.06 -26.81
C GLY A 40 0.09 -6.63 -28.16
N ALA A 41 -0.70 -7.49 -28.81
CA ALA A 41 -1.41 -7.14 -30.04
C ALA A 41 -2.59 -6.20 -29.80
N ALA A 42 -3.35 -6.43 -28.73
CA ALA A 42 -4.51 -5.60 -28.37
C ALA A 42 -4.11 -4.15 -28.06
N VAL A 43 -3.10 -3.93 -27.20
CA VAL A 43 -2.62 -2.57 -26.88
C VAL A 43 -2.10 -1.84 -28.12
N SER A 44 -1.42 -2.56 -29.03
CA SER A 44 -0.92 -1.99 -30.28
C SER A 44 -2.05 -1.55 -31.21
N GLN A 45 -3.14 -2.31 -31.25
CA GLN A 45 -4.33 -2.01 -32.04
C GLN A 45 -5.12 -0.85 -31.46
N LEU A 46 -5.41 -0.86 -30.15
CA LEU A 46 -6.17 0.19 -29.46
C LEU A 46 -5.46 1.55 -29.58
N LEU A 47 -4.16 1.62 -29.26
CA LEU A 47 -3.39 2.87 -29.40
C LEU A 47 -3.21 3.30 -30.86
N THR A 48 -3.33 2.39 -31.83
CA THR A 48 -3.39 2.77 -33.25
C THR A 48 -4.70 3.45 -33.60
N CYS A 49 -5.82 3.01 -33.03
CA CYS A 49 -7.10 3.67 -33.22
C CYS A 49 -7.16 5.01 -32.54
N GLU A 50 -6.72 5.10 -31.28
CA GLU A 50 -6.62 6.39 -30.57
C GLU A 50 -5.70 7.35 -31.31
N GLY A 51 -4.54 6.87 -31.78
CA GLY A 51 -3.65 7.71 -32.59
C GLY A 51 -4.33 8.25 -33.86
N LYS A 52 -5.19 7.47 -34.53
CA LYS A 52 -5.94 7.96 -35.70
C LYS A 52 -6.99 9.01 -35.33
N ALA A 53 -7.61 8.86 -34.16
CA ALA A 53 -8.60 9.78 -33.62
C ALA A 53 -7.96 11.12 -33.23
N VAL A 54 -6.86 11.07 -32.48
CA VAL A 54 -6.06 12.23 -32.06
C VAL A 54 -5.49 13.00 -33.25
N ALA A 55 -5.04 12.32 -34.31
CA ALA A 55 -4.53 12.98 -35.52
C ALA A 55 -5.58 13.87 -36.23
N LYS A 56 -6.87 13.59 -36.04
CA LYS A 56 -7.99 14.27 -36.71
C LYS A 56 -8.88 15.06 -35.75
N HIS A 57 -8.62 14.97 -34.44
CA HIS A 57 -9.48 15.53 -33.39
C HIS A 57 -10.94 15.06 -33.54
N VAL A 58 -11.12 13.76 -33.71
CA VAL A 58 -12.43 13.10 -33.79
C VAL A 58 -12.53 12.03 -32.69
N PRO A 59 -13.73 11.59 -32.31
CA PRO A 59 -13.89 10.44 -31.43
C PRO A 59 -13.23 9.18 -32.01
N VAL A 60 -12.78 8.29 -31.13
CA VAL A 60 -12.30 6.97 -31.53
C VAL A 60 -13.41 6.24 -32.29
N ASP A 61 -13.05 5.56 -33.37
CA ASP A 61 -14.00 4.76 -34.15
C ASP A 61 -14.66 3.73 -33.23
N ALA A 62 -15.99 3.79 -33.11
CA ALA A 62 -16.77 2.94 -32.20
C ALA A 62 -16.64 1.44 -32.50
N SER A 63 -16.13 1.07 -33.69
CA SER A 63 -15.84 -0.33 -34.02
C SER A 63 -14.44 -0.78 -33.60
N CYS A 64 -13.55 0.11 -33.17
CA CYS A 64 -12.17 -0.26 -32.86
C CYS A 64 -12.06 -1.16 -31.64
N GLU A 65 -12.66 -0.75 -30.52
CA GLU A 65 -12.61 -1.51 -29.27
C GLU A 65 -13.31 -2.86 -29.41
N PRO A 66 -14.57 -2.97 -29.91
CA PRO A 66 -15.22 -4.27 -30.11
C PRO A 66 -14.44 -5.23 -31.02
N LYS A 67 -13.77 -4.72 -32.08
CA LYS A 67 -12.92 -5.54 -32.96
C LYS A 67 -11.66 -6.01 -32.26
N SER A 68 -11.08 -5.18 -31.38
CA SER A 68 -9.89 -5.52 -30.61
C SER A 68 -10.22 -6.57 -29.55
N THR A 69 -11.31 -6.37 -28.79
CA THR A 69 -11.79 -7.31 -27.76
C THR A 69 -12.13 -8.66 -28.38
N ALA A 70 -12.90 -8.69 -29.48
CA ALA A 70 -13.24 -9.95 -30.15
C ALA A 70 -11.99 -10.70 -30.67
N ALA A 71 -10.98 -10.00 -31.19
CA ALA A 71 -9.73 -10.61 -31.64
C ALA A 71 -8.90 -11.13 -30.46
N PHE A 72 -8.90 -10.41 -29.33
CA PHE A 72 -8.24 -10.79 -28.10
C PHE A 72 -8.89 -12.03 -27.46
N ASP A 73 -10.21 -12.05 -27.33
CA ASP A 73 -10.97 -13.18 -26.78
C ASP A 73 -10.78 -14.44 -27.63
N ALA A 74 -10.82 -14.29 -28.96
CA ALA A 74 -10.52 -15.40 -29.86
C ALA A 74 -9.09 -15.93 -29.69
N ALA A 75 -8.11 -15.05 -29.39
CA ALA A 75 -6.74 -15.43 -29.12
C ALA A 75 -6.59 -16.11 -27.75
N PHE A 76 -7.31 -15.65 -26.73
CA PHE A 76 -7.37 -16.26 -25.40
C PHE A 76 -8.03 -17.64 -25.44
N ALA A 77 -9.20 -17.76 -26.06
CA ALA A 77 -9.86 -19.06 -26.28
C ALA A 77 -8.98 -20.04 -27.06
N LYS A 78 -8.12 -19.55 -27.97
CA LYS A 78 -7.12 -20.39 -28.67
C LYS A 78 -5.95 -20.76 -27.76
N ALA A 79 -5.53 -19.89 -26.85
CA ALA A 79 -4.48 -20.15 -25.87
C ALA A 79 -4.95 -21.16 -24.81
N ASP A 80 -6.18 -21.03 -24.30
CA ASP A 80 -6.76 -21.88 -23.25
C ASP A 80 -7.01 -23.32 -23.72
N LYS A 81 -7.01 -23.58 -25.03
CA LYS A 81 -6.96 -24.94 -25.60
C LYS A 81 -5.60 -25.64 -25.40
N ARG A 82 -4.68 -25.04 -24.65
CA ARG A 82 -3.37 -25.61 -24.31
C ARG A 82 -3.36 -25.91 -22.83
N ALA A 83 -3.00 -27.14 -22.46
CA ALA A 83 -2.98 -27.59 -21.07
C ALA A 83 -1.82 -27.01 -20.23
N ASP A 84 -0.92 -26.23 -20.83
CA ASP A 84 0.33 -25.76 -20.22
C ASP A 84 0.28 -24.30 -19.72
N CYS A 85 -0.92 -23.73 -19.49
CA CYS A 85 -1.05 -22.38 -18.93
C CYS A 85 -0.40 -22.30 -17.54
N LEU A 86 0.52 -21.34 -17.36
CA LEU A 86 1.21 -21.16 -16.07
C LEU A 86 0.27 -20.54 -15.03
N THR A 87 -0.73 -19.78 -15.46
CA THR A 87 -1.73 -19.16 -14.58
C THR A 87 -3.13 -19.33 -15.17
N ALA A 88 -4.14 -19.26 -14.29
CA ALA A 88 -5.56 -19.24 -14.66
C ALA A 88 -6.08 -17.83 -15.02
N ALA A 89 -5.18 -16.87 -15.31
CA ALA A 89 -5.57 -15.50 -15.63
C ALA A 89 -6.56 -15.49 -16.80
N SER A 90 -7.75 -14.94 -16.53
CA SER A 90 -8.86 -14.89 -17.46
C SER A 90 -8.62 -13.83 -18.54
N ALA A 91 -9.35 -13.93 -19.66
CA ALA A 91 -9.35 -12.90 -20.69
C ALA A 91 -9.73 -11.53 -20.09
N GLY A 92 -10.76 -11.47 -19.25
CA GLY A 92 -11.20 -10.22 -18.61
C GLY A 92 -10.13 -9.58 -17.72
N THR A 93 -9.42 -10.37 -16.91
CA THR A 93 -8.34 -9.85 -16.04
C THR A 93 -7.19 -9.24 -16.85
N VAL A 94 -6.77 -9.90 -17.93
CA VAL A 94 -5.70 -9.39 -18.78
C VAL A 94 -6.19 -8.22 -19.64
N TRP A 95 -7.46 -8.23 -20.05
CA TRP A 95 -8.09 -7.14 -20.79
C TRP A 95 -8.20 -5.86 -19.95
N ALA A 96 -8.54 -5.96 -18.66
CA ALA A 96 -8.53 -4.80 -17.76
C ALA A 96 -7.14 -4.14 -17.67
N GLY A 97 -6.06 -4.94 -17.69
CA GLY A 97 -4.69 -4.42 -17.78
C GLY A 97 -4.37 -3.77 -19.13
N VAL A 98 -4.93 -4.28 -20.23
CA VAL A 98 -4.85 -3.67 -21.57
C VAL A 98 -5.54 -2.31 -21.58
N ASP A 99 -6.76 -2.20 -21.04
CA ASP A 99 -7.52 -0.95 -20.97
C ASP A 99 -6.81 0.09 -20.08
N ARG A 100 -6.31 -0.35 -18.92
CA ARG A 100 -5.51 0.51 -18.03
C ARG A 100 -4.28 1.07 -18.74
N PHE A 101 -3.51 0.23 -19.42
CA PHE A 101 -2.33 0.67 -20.17
C PHE A 101 -2.68 1.68 -21.26
N VAL A 102 -3.76 1.44 -22.02
CA VAL A 102 -4.21 2.38 -23.07
C VAL A 102 -4.56 3.73 -22.46
N SER A 103 -5.29 3.76 -21.35
CA SER A 103 -5.63 4.98 -20.60
C SER A 103 -4.39 5.70 -20.06
N ASP A 104 -3.44 4.98 -19.47
CA ASP A 104 -2.22 5.54 -18.89
C ASP A 104 -1.33 6.17 -19.98
N VAL A 105 -1.20 5.50 -21.14
CA VAL A 105 -0.48 6.04 -22.31
C VAL A 105 -1.22 7.25 -22.88
N ALA A 106 -2.54 7.20 -23.03
CA ALA A 106 -3.33 8.32 -23.53
C ALA A 106 -3.19 9.55 -22.63
N SER A 107 -3.20 9.35 -21.31
CA SER A 107 -3.01 10.40 -20.31
C SER A 107 -1.59 10.97 -20.34
N ALA A 108 -0.58 10.09 -20.42
CA ALA A 108 0.83 10.50 -20.50
C ALA A 108 1.13 11.30 -21.77
N VAL A 109 0.47 10.99 -22.90
CA VAL A 109 0.61 11.74 -24.15
C VAL A 109 -0.20 13.04 -24.13
N ASN A 110 -1.45 13.06 -23.66
CA ASN A 110 -2.39 14.18 -23.87
C ASN A 110 -2.54 15.17 -22.71
N GLY A 111 -1.59 15.22 -21.76
CA GLY A 111 -1.74 15.97 -20.51
C GLY A 111 -2.02 17.49 -20.60
N ASN A 112 -1.94 18.15 -21.76
CA ASN A 112 -2.15 19.62 -21.89
C ASN A 112 -2.62 20.13 -23.29
N GLY A 113 -3.02 19.27 -24.24
CA GLY A 113 -3.30 19.68 -25.63
C GLY A 113 -4.76 19.58 -26.05
N ALA A 114 -5.40 20.70 -26.43
CA ALA A 114 -6.69 20.70 -27.11
C ALA A 114 -6.49 20.91 -28.62
N GLY A 115 -6.62 19.87 -29.45
CA GLY A 115 -6.53 19.98 -30.91
C GLY A 115 -5.98 18.73 -31.62
N PRO A 116 -6.04 18.69 -32.97
CA PRO A 116 -5.48 17.59 -33.76
C PRO A 116 -3.95 17.58 -33.68
N SER A 117 -3.37 16.40 -33.43
CA SER A 117 -1.91 16.24 -33.31
C SER A 117 -1.41 14.97 -33.98
N VAL A 118 -0.61 15.14 -35.04
CA VAL A 118 0.13 14.07 -35.72
C VAL A 118 1.30 13.60 -34.87
N CYS A 119 1.88 14.48 -34.06
CA CYS A 119 2.91 14.12 -33.10
C CYS A 119 2.39 13.12 -32.06
N ASP A 120 1.28 13.46 -31.39
CA ASP A 120 0.71 12.65 -30.30
C ASP A 120 0.14 11.34 -30.85
N SER A 121 -0.47 11.39 -32.03
CA SER A 121 -0.81 10.21 -32.83
C SER A 121 0.37 9.24 -33.01
N ARG A 122 1.57 9.77 -33.30
CA ARG A 122 2.77 8.96 -33.48
C ARG A 122 3.32 8.43 -32.16
N LYS A 123 3.18 9.17 -31.07
CA LYS A 123 3.59 8.73 -29.72
C LYS A 123 2.73 7.58 -29.22
N LEU A 124 1.40 7.69 -29.32
CA LEU A 124 0.46 6.61 -28.98
C LEU A 124 0.81 5.32 -29.76
N ARG A 125 1.01 5.45 -31.07
CA ARG A 125 1.39 4.32 -31.95
C ARG A 125 2.76 3.76 -31.63
N ALA A 126 3.72 4.59 -31.22
CA ALA A 126 5.04 4.16 -30.81
C ALA A 126 4.98 3.37 -29.50
N ALA A 127 4.20 3.82 -28.50
CA ALA A 127 4.04 3.15 -27.22
C ALA A 127 3.37 1.77 -27.37
N GLY A 128 2.26 1.71 -28.12
CA GLY A 128 1.62 0.42 -28.44
C GLY A 128 2.52 -0.51 -29.27
N GLY A 129 3.36 0.05 -30.14
CA GLY A 129 4.38 -0.70 -30.87
C GLY A 129 5.48 -1.26 -29.96
N ASN A 130 5.95 -0.47 -28.98
CA ASN A 130 6.96 -0.87 -28.02
C ASN A 130 6.45 -1.98 -27.10
N ALA A 131 5.26 -1.82 -26.52
CA ALA A 131 4.61 -2.84 -25.70
C ALA A 131 4.44 -4.17 -26.47
N ASN A 132 4.05 -4.12 -27.74
CA ASN A 132 3.97 -5.31 -28.58
C ASN A 132 5.34 -5.95 -28.88
N ASP A 133 6.38 -5.14 -29.09
CA ASP A 133 7.72 -5.64 -29.35
C ASP A 133 8.36 -6.25 -28.09
N GLN A 134 8.18 -5.63 -26.91
CA GLN A 134 8.58 -6.20 -25.63
C GLN A 134 7.78 -7.47 -25.30
N ALA A 135 6.45 -7.49 -25.50
CA ALA A 135 5.63 -8.70 -25.36
C ALA A 135 6.12 -9.85 -26.27
N LYS A 136 6.64 -9.54 -27.48
CA LYS A 136 7.29 -10.54 -28.35
C LYS A 136 8.63 -11.06 -27.82
N CYS A 137 9.37 -10.24 -27.08
CA CYS A 137 10.57 -10.69 -26.38
C CYS A 137 10.18 -11.63 -25.24
N THR A 138 9.21 -11.20 -24.42
CA THR A 138 8.69 -11.95 -23.28
C THR A 138 8.07 -13.28 -23.69
N LEU A 139 7.21 -13.32 -24.73
CA LEU A 139 6.59 -14.57 -25.17
C LEU A 139 7.60 -15.60 -25.66
N LYS A 140 8.74 -15.17 -26.24
CA LYS A 140 9.80 -16.11 -26.68
C LYS A 140 10.50 -16.74 -25.48
N ALA A 141 10.67 -15.97 -24.41
CA ALA A 141 11.23 -16.41 -23.15
C ALA A 141 10.30 -17.42 -22.47
N VAL A 142 9.02 -17.06 -22.30
CA VAL A 142 7.97 -17.91 -21.73
C VAL A 142 7.79 -19.20 -22.51
N ARG A 143 7.79 -19.14 -23.85
CA ARG A 143 7.65 -20.34 -24.69
C ARG A 143 8.81 -21.33 -24.54
N LYS A 144 9.99 -20.85 -24.17
CA LYS A 144 11.22 -21.66 -24.05
C LYS A 144 11.60 -21.98 -22.60
N GLY A 145 10.88 -21.41 -21.62
CA GLY A 145 11.24 -21.55 -20.21
C GLY A 145 12.59 -20.92 -19.89
N ARG A 146 12.86 -19.71 -20.43
CA ARG A 146 14.13 -19.00 -20.26
C ARG A 146 13.88 -17.57 -19.80
N SER A 147 14.91 -16.92 -19.29
CA SER A 147 14.90 -15.48 -19.04
C SER A 147 14.70 -14.69 -20.34
N VAL A 148 14.12 -13.48 -20.20
CA VAL A 148 13.90 -12.59 -21.34
C VAL A 148 15.25 -12.14 -21.92
N ASP A 149 15.39 -12.21 -23.24
CA ASP A 149 16.60 -11.78 -23.94
C ASP A 149 16.74 -10.25 -23.83
N THR A 150 17.70 -9.80 -23.03
CA THR A 150 17.97 -8.37 -22.80
C THR A 150 18.32 -7.62 -24.09
N LYS A 151 18.93 -8.29 -25.09
CA LYS A 151 19.19 -7.67 -26.40
C LYS A 151 17.91 -7.45 -27.19
N CYS A 152 16.89 -8.27 -26.94
CA CYS A 152 15.56 -8.10 -27.53
C CYS A 152 14.87 -6.86 -26.95
N LEU A 153 14.87 -6.70 -25.62
CA LEU A 153 14.32 -5.53 -24.93
C LEU A 153 15.04 -4.24 -25.34
N MET A 154 16.37 -4.22 -25.29
CA MET A 154 17.18 -3.06 -25.74
C MET A 154 16.98 -2.71 -27.22
N LYS A 155 16.55 -3.66 -28.05
CA LYS A 155 16.19 -3.38 -29.46
C LYS A 155 14.81 -2.74 -29.57
N ALA A 156 13.86 -3.16 -28.75
CA ALA A 156 12.53 -2.56 -28.66
C ALA A 156 12.62 -1.12 -28.15
N GLU A 157 13.31 -0.89 -27.03
CA GLU A 157 13.53 0.43 -26.42
C GLU A 157 14.24 1.39 -27.37
N ARG A 158 15.34 0.98 -28.02
CA ARG A 158 16.02 1.86 -29.01
C ARG A 158 15.12 2.25 -30.18
N LYS A 159 14.28 1.33 -30.64
CA LYS A 159 13.31 1.60 -31.71
C LYS A 159 12.21 2.54 -31.21
N PHE A 160 11.77 2.37 -29.96
CA PHE A 160 10.79 3.23 -29.30
C PHE A 160 11.32 4.66 -29.14
N ALA A 161 12.47 4.82 -28.50
CA ALA A 161 13.14 6.12 -28.35
C ALA A 161 13.32 6.84 -29.70
N SER A 162 13.79 6.12 -30.74
CA SER A 162 13.90 6.70 -32.09
C SER A 162 12.56 7.14 -32.68
N SER A 163 11.47 6.42 -32.37
CA SER A 163 10.13 6.74 -32.87
C SER A 163 9.53 7.95 -32.15
N VAL A 164 9.72 8.05 -30.83
CA VAL A 164 9.30 9.22 -30.03
C VAL A 164 10.07 10.46 -30.45
N SER A 165 11.40 10.40 -30.59
CA SER A 165 12.20 11.55 -31.05
C SER A 165 11.78 12.03 -32.45
N LYS A 166 11.40 11.11 -33.36
CA LYS A 166 10.86 11.47 -34.69
C LYS A 166 9.46 12.06 -34.63
N ALA A 167 8.66 11.70 -33.63
CA ALA A 167 7.36 12.32 -33.39
C ALA A 167 7.55 13.74 -32.86
N GLU A 168 8.43 13.90 -31.86
CA GLU A 168 8.71 15.18 -31.18
C GLU A 168 9.44 16.21 -32.02
N ALA A 169 10.02 15.80 -33.16
CA ALA A 169 10.54 16.73 -34.15
C ALA A 169 9.43 17.55 -34.87
N ARG A 170 8.15 17.26 -34.61
CA ARG A 170 7.01 18.03 -35.14
C ARG A 170 6.58 19.11 -34.17
N SER A 171 5.99 20.17 -34.69
CA SER A 171 5.58 21.34 -33.91
C SER A 171 4.22 21.21 -33.24
N ASP A 172 3.48 20.12 -33.48
CA ASP A 172 2.09 19.93 -33.05
C ASP A 172 1.95 19.05 -31.79
N CYS A 173 3.04 18.72 -31.11
CA CYS A 173 3.01 17.89 -29.90
C CYS A 173 2.37 18.62 -28.71
N SER A 174 1.51 17.92 -27.96
CA SER A 174 1.00 18.37 -26.64
C SER A 174 2.08 18.41 -25.55
N GLY A 175 3.17 17.66 -25.73
CA GLY A 175 4.31 17.59 -24.82
C GLY A 175 5.60 17.16 -25.53
N SER A 176 6.75 17.32 -24.87
CA SER A 176 8.08 16.95 -25.39
C SER A 176 8.89 16.18 -24.35
N ALA A 177 9.93 15.47 -24.78
CA ALA A 177 10.79 14.66 -23.92
C ALA A 177 10.04 13.55 -23.15
N GLN A 178 8.98 12.99 -23.75
CA GLN A 178 8.11 12.00 -23.10
C GLN A 178 8.64 10.56 -23.17
N THR A 179 9.79 10.32 -23.81
CA THR A 179 10.37 8.97 -23.95
C THR A 179 10.48 8.22 -22.60
N PRO A 180 11.04 8.79 -21.53
CA PRO A 180 11.20 8.06 -20.25
C PRO A 180 9.86 7.77 -19.55
N ALA A 181 8.91 8.72 -19.60
CA ALA A 181 7.59 8.55 -19.00
C ALA A 181 6.79 7.45 -19.71
N LEU A 182 6.85 7.42 -21.05
CA LEU A 182 6.18 6.39 -21.83
C LEU A 182 6.90 5.03 -21.75
N GLU A 183 8.23 5.01 -21.59
CA GLU A 183 8.98 3.77 -21.28
C GLU A 183 8.54 3.17 -19.96
N ALA A 184 8.42 3.98 -18.90
CA ALA A 184 7.97 3.51 -17.58
C ALA A 184 6.56 2.90 -17.62
N VAL A 185 5.62 3.51 -18.35
CA VAL A 185 4.25 2.97 -18.53
C VAL A 185 4.27 1.65 -19.31
N VAL A 186 5.12 1.52 -20.33
CA VAL A 186 5.29 0.26 -21.08
C VAL A 186 5.91 -0.82 -20.20
N ASP A 187 6.94 -0.50 -19.44
CA ASP A 187 7.65 -1.46 -18.60
C ASP A 187 6.77 -1.97 -17.44
N ALA A 188 5.96 -1.08 -16.83
CA ALA A 188 4.96 -1.45 -15.84
C ALA A 188 3.93 -2.43 -16.42
N PHE A 189 3.37 -2.13 -17.61
CA PHE A 189 2.43 -3.03 -18.28
C PHE A 189 3.05 -4.41 -18.58
N ILE A 190 4.30 -4.46 -19.05
CA ILE A 190 4.97 -5.73 -19.37
C ILE A 190 5.31 -6.52 -18.10
N SER A 191 5.66 -5.84 -17.01
CA SER A 191 5.86 -6.46 -15.70
C SER A 191 4.56 -7.07 -15.16
N ASP A 192 3.46 -6.30 -15.16
CA ASP A 192 2.15 -6.77 -14.70
C ASP A 192 1.62 -7.92 -15.55
N LEU A 193 1.77 -7.82 -16.88
CA LEU A 193 1.40 -8.87 -17.82
C LEU A 193 2.20 -10.15 -17.57
N LEU A 194 3.50 -10.02 -17.27
CA LEU A 194 4.36 -11.17 -16.97
C LEU A 194 3.99 -11.79 -15.62
N ALA A 195 3.78 -10.99 -14.58
CA ALA A 195 3.35 -11.45 -13.26
C ALA A 195 2.01 -12.20 -13.34
N ALA A 196 1.04 -11.64 -14.06
CA ALA A 196 -0.27 -12.24 -14.27
C ALA A 196 -0.21 -13.57 -15.06
N LEU A 197 0.75 -13.75 -15.96
CA LEU A 197 0.78 -14.87 -16.91
C LEU A 197 1.88 -15.92 -16.69
N THR A 198 2.82 -15.70 -15.76
CA THR A 198 3.98 -16.60 -15.57
C THR A 198 4.31 -16.96 -14.12
N SER A 199 3.53 -16.49 -13.15
CA SER A 199 3.66 -16.91 -11.75
C SER A 199 3.51 -18.43 -11.60
N THR A 200 4.64 -19.11 -11.43
CA THR A 200 4.71 -20.42 -10.75
C THR A 200 5.35 -20.12 -9.41
N SER A 201 4.62 -20.29 -8.32
CA SER A 201 5.17 -20.15 -6.97
C SER A 201 6.37 -21.06 -6.80
N THR A 202 7.57 -20.50 -6.65
CA THR A 202 8.70 -21.24 -6.08
C THR A 202 8.46 -21.31 -4.58
N THR A 203 7.70 -22.31 -4.15
CA THR A 203 7.47 -22.60 -2.74
C THR A 203 8.70 -23.32 -2.19
N THR A 204 9.51 -22.64 -1.40
CA THR A 204 10.54 -23.29 -0.58
C THR A 204 9.82 -24.10 0.49
N THR A 205 9.63 -25.39 0.26
CA THR A 205 8.97 -26.30 1.22
C THR A 205 9.91 -26.62 2.39
N LEU A 206 9.62 -26.04 3.57
CA LEU A 206 9.66 -26.82 4.80
C LEU A 206 8.36 -27.63 4.86
N ALA A 207 8.47 -28.91 5.19
CA ALA A 207 7.39 -29.88 5.09
C ALA A 207 6.12 -29.43 5.85
N ALA A 208 5.10 -29.02 5.10
CA ALA A 208 3.72 -28.93 5.55
C ALA A 208 2.83 -29.52 4.46
N SER A 209 2.19 -30.64 4.78
CA SER A 209 1.25 -31.35 3.92
C SER A 209 0.12 -30.40 3.50
N THR A 210 0.03 -30.07 2.21
CA THR A 210 -1.09 -29.30 1.65
C THR A 210 -1.92 -30.20 0.74
N THR A 211 -3.06 -30.63 1.27
CA THR A 211 -4.19 -31.16 0.51
C THR A 211 -4.80 -30.02 -0.30
N THR A 212 -4.84 -30.15 -1.63
CA THR A 212 -5.68 -29.30 -2.49
C THR A 212 -7.13 -29.74 -2.34
N THR A 213 -7.89 -29.04 -1.50
CA THR A 213 -9.35 -29.11 -1.47
C THR A 213 -9.91 -28.17 -2.54
N THR A 214 -10.51 -28.72 -3.59
CA THR A 214 -11.54 -28.03 -4.37
C THR A 214 -12.67 -27.65 -3.41
N PHE A 215 -12.81 -26.36 -3.10
CA PHE A 215 -13.88 -25.88 -2.24
C PHE A 215 -15.24 -26.01 -2.98
N PRO A 216 -16.31 -26.47 -2.30
CA PRO A 216 -17.67 -26.44 -2.85
C PRO A 216 -18.11 -25.00 -3.17
N PRO A 217 -19.16 -24.79 -4.00
CA PRO A 217 -19.66 -23.45 -4.30
C PRO A 217 -19.98 -22.69 -3.00
N CYS A 218 -19.22 -21.62 -2.75
CA CYS A 218 -19.36 -20.77 -1.57
C CYS A 218 -20.48 -19.76 -1.81
N SER A 219 -21.66 -19.96 -1.22
CA SER A 219 -22.74 -18.95 -1.24
C SER A 219 -22.67 -18.13 0.05
N CYS A 220 -21.93 -17.03 0.00
CA CYS A 220 -21.83 -16.05 1.08
C CYS A 220 -22.67 -14.79 0.78
N CYS A 221 -23.49 -14.77 -0.27
CA CYS A 221 -24.18 -13.56 -0.71
C CYS A 221 -25.64 -13.48 -0.25
N THR A 222 -26.00 -14.19 0.82
CA THR A 222 -27.36 -14.27 1.35
C THR A 222 -27.49 -13.50 2.65
N GLY A 223 -28.53 -12.67 2.78
CA GLY A 223 -28.92 -12.02 4.05
C GLY A 223 -28.02 -10.84 4.44
N ALA A 224 -28.22 -9.67 3.80
CA ALA A 224 -27.59 -8.37 4.11
C ALA A 224 -26.21 -8.43 4.78
N PRO A 225 -25.22 -9.07 4.12
CA PRO A 225 -24.11 -9.61 4.85
C PRO A 225 -23.10 -8.57 5.34
N ARG A 226 -22.50 -8.87 6.48
CA ARG A 226 -21.48 -8.06 7.12
C ARG A 226 -20.21 -8.86 7.30
N LEU A 227 -19.08 -8.19 7.17
CA LEU A 227 -17.79 -8.74 7.54
C LEU A 227 -17.27 -8.04 8.78
N VAL A 228 -16.99 -8.83 9.80
CA VAL A 228 -16.43 -8.42 11.07
C VAL A 228 -14.97 -8.82 11.09
N PHE A 229 -14.08 -7.86 11.26
CA PHE A 229 -12.67 -8.12 11.53
C PHE A 229 -12.34 -7.76 12.97
N THR A 230 -11.87 -8.71 13.76
CA THR A 230 -11.44 -8.47 15.15
C THR A 230 -9.94 -8.66 15.28
N THR A 231 -9.21 -7.63 15.71
CA THR A 231 -7.76 -7.73 15.93
C THR A 231 -7.43 -8.69 17.05
N ARG A 232 -6.34 -9.42 16.89
CA ARG A 232 -5.77 -10.33 17.88
C ARG A 232 -4.53 -9.70 18.52
N PRO A 233 -4.09 -10.23 19.68
CA PRO A 233 -2.85 -9.79 20.31
C PRO A 233 -1.68 -9.73 19.30
N PRO A 234 -0.90 -8.64 19.29
CA PRO A 234 0.31 -8.53 18.49
C PRO A 234 1.34 -9.57 18.91
N ASP A 235 2.17 -10.00 17.96
CA ASP A 235 3.30 -10.91 18.20
C ASP A 235 4.60 -10.25 17.73
N VAL A 236 4.95 -9.16 18.43
CA VAL A 236 6.09 -8.28 18.10
C VAL A 236 7.43 -8.79 18.62
N GLY A 237 7.44 -9.87 19.40
CA GLY A 237 8.64 -10.37 20.08
C GLY A 237 9.31 -9.27 20.93
N SER A 238 10.64 -9.24 20.90
CA SER A 238 11.48 -8.19 21.51
C SER A 238 11.36 -6.84 20.82
N GLY A 239 10.70 -6.77 19.66
CA GLY A 239 10.50 -5.53 18.93
C GLY A 239 11.79 -4.90 18.43
N THR A 240 12.79 -5.68 18.03
CA THR A 240 14.01 -5.17 17.40
C THR A 240 14.15 -5.65 15.97
N CYS A 241 14.68 -4.80 15.10
CA CYS A 241 14.76 -5.07 13.66
C CYS A 241 15.56 -6.34 13.31
N ALA A 242 16.63 -6.64 14.04
CA ALA A 242 17.57 -7.71 13.70
C ALA A 242 17.14 -9.11 14.19
N THR A 243 16.21 -9.19 15.14
CA THR A 243 15.80 -10.49 15.70
C THR A 243 14.80 -11.19 14.80
N SER A 244 14.54 -12.48 15.10
CA SER A 244 13.57 -13.34 14.42
C SER A 244 12.47 -13.87 15.36
N ASP A 245 12.44 -13.40 16.61
CA ASP A 245 11.40 -13.73 17.59
C ASP A 245 10.08 -13.03 17.28
N GLY A 246 8.95 -13.64 17.62
CA GLY A 246 7.63 -13.22 17.15
C GLY A 246 7.39 -13.54 15.66
N THR A 247 6.21 -13.21 15.17
CA THR A 247 5.78 -13.60 13.82
C THR A 247 6.17 -12.53 12.80
N ILE A 248 7.09 -12.88 11.89
CA ILE A 248 7.53 -12.01 10.79
C ILE A 248 6.43 -11.94 9.72
N THR A 249 5.95 -10.73 9.44
CA THR A 249 5.00 -10.45 8.35
C THR A 249 5.62 -9.67 7.22
N GLY A 250 6.82 -9.11 7.41
CA GLY A 250 7.46 -8.29 6.40
C GLY A 250 8.95 -8.10 6.63
N THR A 251 9.60 -7.39 5.70
CA THR A 251 11.02 -7.03 5.82
C THR A 251 11.28 -5.65 5.22
N VAL A 252 12.25 -4.94 5.79
CA VAL A 252 12.97 -3.85 5.15
C VAL A 252 14.26 -4.40 4.57
N GLN A 253 14.55 -4.14 3.30
CA GLN A 253 15.72 -4.65 2.59
C GLN A 253 16.54 -3.52 1.97
N ASP A 254 17.85 -3.70 1.83
CA ASP A 254 18.73 -2.81 1.06
C ASP A 254 18.71 -3.10 -0.46
N ASP A 255 19.55 -2.39 -1.22
CA ASP A 255 19.69 -2.55 -2.68
C ASP A 255 20.21 -3.94 -3.12
N SER A 256 20.83 -4.69 -2.20
CA SER A 256 21.29 -6.06 -2.46
C SER A 256 20.21 -7.12 -2.22
N GLY A 257 19.08 -6.73 -1.62
CA GLY A 257 18.04 -7.63 -1.14
C GLY A 257 18.32 -8.20 0.25
N THR A 258 19.33 -7.68 0.96
CA THR A 258 19.63 -8.12 2.33
C THR A 258 18.61 -7.53 3.30
N ALA A 259 18.03 -8.36 4.16
CA ALA A 259 17.10 -7.91 5.19
C ALA A 259 17.83 -7.08 6.26
N LEU A 260 17.40 -5.83 6.42
CA LEU A 260 17.87 -4.88 7.44
C LEU A 260 16.99 -4.91 8.70
N CYS A 261 15.69 -5.11 8.50
CA CYS A 261 14.70 -5.15 9.58
C CYS A 261 13.61 -6.17 9.27
N ASN A 262 13.28 -7.03 10.22
CA ASN A 262 12.13 -7.91 10.14
C ASN A 262 10.91 -7.21 10.74
N LEU A 263 9.84 -7.05 9.96
CA LEU A 263 8.59 -6.45 10.40
C LEU A 263 7.67 -7.50 11.02
N ARG A 264 7.01 -7.17 12.13
CA ARG A 264 6.24 -8.13 12.93
C ARG A 264 4.73 -7.94 12.88
N SER A 265 4.05 -9.07 13.03
CA SER A 265 2.61 -9.17 13.20
C SER A 265 2.12 -8.30 14.37
N GLY A 266 1.24 -7.35 14.09
CA GLY A 266 0.72 -6.44 15.11
C GLY A 266 1.67 -5.28 15.44
N GLY A 267 2.75 -5.12 14.69
CA GLY A 267 3.65 -3.98 14.79
C GLY A 267 3.25 -2.82 13.88
N LEU A 268 3.35 -1.60 14.40
CA LEU A 268 3.32 -0.35 13.63
C LEU A 268 4.73 0.24 13.59
N TYR A 269 5.20 0.49 12.38
CA TYR A 269 6.48 1.12 12.08
C TYR A 269 6.25 2.46 11.38
N PHE A 270 7.07 3.46 11.69
CA PHE A 270 6.96 4.79 11.09
C PHE A 270 8.30 5.52 11.08
N GLY A 271 8.40 6.54 10.22
CA GLY A 271 9.57 7.42 10.17
C GLY A 271 10.70 6.90 9.29
N GLY A 272 11.66 7.78 9.00
CA GLY A 272 12.88 7.46 8.25
C GLY A 272 13.94 6.76 9.11
N ALA A 273 15.20 6.84 8.69
CA ALA A 273 16.31 6.30 9.48
C ALA A 273 16.62 7.09 10.76
N GLY A 274 16.02 8.27 10.94
CA GLY A 274 16.24 9.14 12.09
C GLY A 274 15.19 8.99 13.19
N VAL A 275 14.27 8.02 13.09
CA VAL A 275 13.24 7.79 14.11
C VAL A 275 13.89 7.52 15.47
N GLY A 276 13.50 8.31 16.46
CA GLY A 276 14.00 8.25 17.83
C GLY A 276 13.01 7.64 18.82
N ILE A 277 12.04 6.88 18.31
CA ILE A 277 11.06 6.14 19.09
C ILE A 277 11.35 4.64 18.89
N PRO A 278 11.37 3.82 19.94
CA PRO A 278 11.50 2.37 19.78
C PRO A 278 10.35 1.80 18.94
N LEU A 279 10.69 1.06 17.90
CA LEU A 279 9.74 0.43 16.97
C LEU A 279 9.91 -1.09 16.99
N PRO A 280 8.81 -1.85 16.83
CA PRO A 280 7.46 -1.39 16.52
C PRO A 280 6.67 -0.91 17.73
N ALA A 281 5.72 0.00 17.48
CA ALA A 281 4.62 0.21 18.42
C ALA A 281 3.62 -0.96 18.30
N ALA A 282 3.20 -1.53 19.43
CA ALA A 282 2.22 -2.62 19.45
C ALA A 282 0.82 -2.07 19.12
N VAL A 283 0.18 -2.62 18.09
CA VAL A 283 -1.18 -2.24 17.71
C VAL A 283 -2.21 -2.81 18.71
N PRO A 284 -3.23 -2.03 19.13
CA PRO A 284 -4.32 -2.50 19.97
C PRO A 284 -5.03 -3.75 19.44
N ASP A 285 -5.20 -4.74 20.32
CA ASP A 285 -6.01 -5.93 20.05
C ASP A 285 -7.47 -5.72 20.44
N THR A 286 -8.33 -6.69 20.12
CA THR A 286 -9.78 -6.70 20.39
C THR A 286 -10.62 -5.65 19.66
N GLY A 287 -9.98 -4.71 18.95
CA GLY A 287 -10.62 -3.79 18.03
C GLY A 287 -11.44 -4.55 17.00
N THR A 288 -12.71 -4.19 16.84
CA THR A 288 -13.63 -4.87 15.93
C THR A 288 -14.10 -3.89 14.87
N TYR A 289 -14.05 -4.27 13.60
CA TYR A 289 -14.43 -3.42 12.47
C TYR A 289 -15.49 -4.13 11.64
N ILE A 290 -16.67 -3.53 11.54
CA ILE A 290 -17.80 -4.09 10.83
C ILE A 290 -17.99 -3.34 9.52
N THR A 291 -17.96 -4.06 8.41
CA THR A 291 -18.27 -3.54 7.07
C THR A 291 -19.50 -4.24 6.52
N LYS A 292 -20.30 -3.52 5.72
CA LYS A 292 -21.33 -4.15 4.90
C LYS A 292 -20.66 -4.74 3.67
N LEU A 293 -21.23 -5.82 3.17
CA LEU A 293 -20.87 -6.38 1.89
C LEU A 293 -21.98 -6.04 0.90
N VAL A 294 -21.62 -5.38 -0.19
CA VAL A 294 -22.51 -5.03 -1.30
C VAL A 294 -22.01 -5.66 -2.57
N ASP A 295 -22.87 -5.67 -3.60
CA ASP A 295 -22.53 -6.20 -4.94
C ASP A 295 -21.93 -7.63 -4.91
N CYS A 296 -22.38 -8.42 -3.93
CA CYS A 296 -21.87 -9.76 -3.70
C CYS A 296 -22.35 -10.72 -4.80
N ASP A 297 -21.42 -11.21 -5.61
CA ASP A 297 -21.67 -12.19 -6.66
C ASP A 297 -21.67 -13.61 -6.07
N SER A 298 -22.85 -14.22 -6.00
CA SER A 298 -23.04 -15.58 -5.48
C SER A 298 -22.31 -16.68 -6.25
N THR A 299 -21.83 -16.39 -7.46
CA THR A 299 -21.11 -17.35 -8.32
C THR A 299 -19.61 -17.33 -8.03
N THR A 300 -19.04 -16.14 -7.89
CA THR A 300 -17.59 -15.94 -7.75
C THR A 300 -17.16 -15.67 -6.30
N GLY A 301 -18.11 -15.32 -5.44
CA GLY A 301 -17.87 -14.88 -4.05
C GLY A 301 -17.25 -13.49 -3.95
N LEU A 302 -17.12 -12.76 -5.06
CA LEU A 302 -16.63 -11.38 -5.07
C LEU A 302 -17.66 -10.47 -4.40
N PHE A 303 -17.20 -9.49 -3.65
CA PHE A 303 -18.03 -8.47 -3.01
C PHE A 303 -17.27 -7.15 -2.90
N ASP A 304 -18.03 -6.07 -2.73
CA ASP A 304 -17.50 -4.75 -2.40
C ASP A 304 -17.79 -4.40 -0.94
N PHE A 305 -16.85 -3.69 -0.31
CA PHE A 305 -17.03 -3.15 1.03
C PHE A 305 -17.85 -1.87 0.97
N ALA A 306 -18.84 -1.78 1.86
CA ALA A 306 -19.58 -0.56 2.15
C ALA A 306 -19.50 -0.23 3.65
N PRO A 307 -19.59 1.04 4.02
CA PRO A 307 -19.42 1.45 5.41
C PRO A 307 -20.63 1.05 6.28
N THR A 308 -20.37 0.81 7.56
CA THR A 308 -21.40 0.80 8.61
C THR A 308 -21.35 2.10 9.42
N THR A 309 -22.49 2.55 9.90
CA THR A 309 -22.60 3.65 10.89
C THR A 309 -22.74 3.10 12.31
N ASP A 310 -22.73 3.99 13.30
CA ASP A 310 -23.08 3.68 14.69
C ASP A 310 -24.51 3.16 14.85
N ALA A 311 -25.45 3.62 14.03
CA ALA A 311 -26.79 3.05 13.99
C ALA A 311 -26.81 1.60 13.49
N ASP A 312 -25.91 1.24 12.58
CA ASP A 312 -25.81 -0.12 12.06
C ASP A 312 -25.21 -1.10 13.07
N THR A 313 -24.29 -0.66 13.94
CA THR A 313 -23.51 -1.52 14.84
C THR A 313 -23.86 -1.35 16.32
N GLY A 314 -24.65 -0.33 16.64
CA GLY A 314 -25.01 0.06 18.01
C GLY A 314 -23.96 0.93 18.72
N THR A 315 -22.81 1.22 18.09
CA THR A 315 -21.74 2.04 18.70
C THR A 315 -20.81 2.65 17.65
N ASN A 316 -20.24 3.83 17.94
CA ASN A 316 -19.19 4.46 17.15
C ASN A 316 -17.84 3.73 17.19
N ARG A 317 -17.68 2.69 18.03
CA ARG A 317 -16.40 2.02 18.31
C ARG A 317 -16.02 0.88 17.38
N ASN A 318 -16.96 0.40 16.56
CA ASN A 318 -16.74 -0.76 15.68
C ASN A 318 -17.32 -0.58 14.27
N CYS A 319 -17.81 0.61 13.96
CA CYS A 319 -18.33 0.96 12.66
C CYS A 319 -17.21 1.42 11.70
N THR A 320 -17.55 1.74 10.45
CA THR A 320 -16.55 2.07 9.41
C THR A 320 -16.90 3.29 8.54
N ALA A 321 -17.74 4.20 9.04
CA ALA A 321 -18.12 5.45 8.39
C ALA A 321 -17.37 6.68 8.95
N ALA A 322 -17.06 7.65 8.09
CA ALA A 322 -16.36 8.87 8.47
C ALA A 322 -17.23 9.95 9.14
N GLY A 323 -18.54 9.95 8.90
CA GLY A 323 -19.47 10.99 9.35
C GLY A 323 -20.12 10.75 10.70
N VAL A 324 -19.68 9.73 11.45
CA VAL A 324 -20.30 9.32 12.72
C VAL A 324 -19.96 10.32 13.81
N ALA A 325 -20.96 10.77 14.57
CA ALA A 325 -20.73 11.65 15.71
C ALA A 325 -19.91 10.92 16.79
N ASN A 326 -18.98 11.63 17.41
CA ASN A 326 -18.09 11.06 18.42
C ASN A 326 -18.29 11.79 19.76
N PRO A 327 -19.06 11.22 20.70
CA PRO A 327 -19.29 11.82 22.01
C PRO A 327 -18.01 11.94 22.84
N GLU A 328 -17.11 10.97 22.74
CA GLU A 328 -15.84 10.95 23.47
C GLU A 328 -14.84 11.99 22.96
N TYR A 329 -14.90 12.30 21.66
CA TYR A 329 -14.02 13.27 20.99
C TYR A 329 -14.86 14.30 20.23
N PRO A 330 -15.42 15.31 20.92
CA PRO A 330 -16.21 16.36 20.29
C PRO A 330 -15.45 17.04 19.15
N THR A 331 -16.16 17.44 18.09
CA THR A 331 -15.62 18.06 16.85
C THR A 331 -14.82 17.14 15.93
N ARG A 332 -14.71 15.85 16.25
CA ARG A 332 -13.91 14.89 15.50
C ARG A 332 -14.75 13.69 15.06
N PRO A 333 -15.56 13.87 14.00
CA PRO A 333 -16.42 12.80 13.51
C PRO A 333 -15.61 11.65 12.93
N GLY A 334 -16.21 10.47 12.91
CA GLY A 334 -15.63 9.23 12.43
C GLY A 334 -15.80 8.10 13.42
N CYS A 335 -16.04 6.89 12.91
CA CYS A 335 -15.95 5.68 13.71
C CYS A 335 -14.53 5.54 14.28
N LEU A 336 -14.41 5.10 15.53
CA LEU A 336 -13.13 4.87 16.18
C LEU A 336 -12.48 3.60 15.62
N PHE A 337 -11.15 3.61 15.53
CA PHE A 337 -10.36 2.51 15.00
C PHE A 337 -9.45 1.91 16.08
N GLY A 338 -9.91 0.83 16.71
CA GLY A 338 -9.23 0.19 17.84
C GLY A 338 -9.27 1.06 19.09
N ALA A 339 -8.66 0.61 20.20
CA ALA A 339 -8.50 1.43 21.40
C ALA A 339 -7.43 2.53 21.18
N PRO A 340 -7.31 3.52 22.10
CA PRO A 340 -6.20 4.48 22.07
C PRO A 340 -4.84 3.78 21.95
N LEU A 341 -4.00 4.21 21.01
CA LEU A 341 -2.68 3.66 20.74
C LEU A 341 -1.61 4.45 21.52
N PRO A 342 -1.01 3.89 22.58
CA PRO A 342 0.14 4.49 23.25
C PRO A 342 1.42 4.29 22.44
N ILE A 343 2.19 5.36 22.29
CA ILE A 343 3.54 5.37 21.71
C ILE A 343 4.52 5.84 22.79
N PRO A 344 4.98 4.94 23.69
CA PRO A 344 5.95 5.28 24.71
C PRO A 344 7.33 5.54 24.09
N ASN A 345 8.00 6.61 24.53
CA ASN A 345 9.37 6.90 24.15
C ASN A 345 10.29 6.94 25.39
N PRO A 346 10.96 5.83 25.75
CA PRO A 346 11.88 5.80 26.89
C PRO A 346 13.12 6.68 26.69
N ASP A 347 13.53 6.96 25.45
CA ASP A 347 14.69 7.82 25.17
C ASP A 347 14.35 9.30 25.39
N SER A 348 13.06 9.65 25.35
CA SER A 348 12.56 10.98 25.70
C SER A 348 11.10 10.91 26.12
N ILE A 349 10.88 10.68 27.42
CA ILE A 349 9.54 10.44 27.99
C ILE A 349 8.55 11.52 27.57
N ALA A 350 8.95 12.79 27.59
CA ALA A 350 8.11 13.94 27.21
C ALA A 350 7.63 13.93 25.75
N THR A 351 8.25 13.12 24.87
CA THR A 351 7.85 12.97 23.46
C THR A 351 6.90 11.81 23.21
N SER A 352 6.51 11.09 24.26
CA SER A 352 5.56 9.99 24.16
C SER A 352 4.16 10.50 23.81
N THR A 353 3.45 9.77 22.95
CA THR A 353 2.15 10.21 22.42
C THR A 353 1.05 9.19 22.67
N CYS A 354 -0.17 9.68 22.88
CA CYS A 354 -1.38 8.89 22.80
C CYS A 354 -2.10 9.21 21.49
N ASN A 355 -2.34 8.21 20.66
CA ASN A 355 -2.92 8.38 19.33
C ASN A 355 -4.34 7.82 19.31
N ILE A 356 -5.30 8.65 18.91
CA ILE A 356 -6.69 8.23 18.71
C ILE A 356 -6.92 8.12 17.21
N ASN A 357 -7.15 6.91 16.73
CA ASN A 357 -7.41 6.66 15.31
C ASN A 357 -8.91 6.65 15.06
N ARG A 358 -9.34 7.36 14.01
CA ARG A 358 -10.74 7.41 13.58
C ARG A 358 -10.84 7.41 12.06
N VAL A 359 -11.93 6.86 11.54
CA VAL A 359 -12.22 6.81 10.11
C VAL A 359 -12.51 8.23 9.61
N THR A 360 -11.75 8.71 8.62
CA THR A 360 -11.95 10.03 7.99
C THR A 360 -12.50 9.93 6.58
N THR A 361 -12.42 8.75 5.95
CA THR A 361 -13.14 8.41 4.73
C THR A 361 -13.80 7.05 4.92
N SER A 362 -15.10 6.97 4.60
CA SER A 362 -15.89 5.75 4.77
C SER A 362 -15.28 4.56 4.03
N ALA A 363 -15.33 3.37 4.66
CA ALA A 363 -14.77 2.15 4.10
C ALA A 363 -15.23 1.87 2.67
N SER A 364 -14.29 1.44 1.84
CA SER A 364 -14.54 0.94 0.49
C SER A 364 -13.52 -0.11 0.09
N GLY A 365 -13.63 -0.63 -1.14
CA GLY A 365 -12.75 -1.65 -1.68
C GLY A 365 -13.50 -2.96 -1.92
N SER A 366 -12.77 -4.06 -2.04
CA SER A 366 -13.33 -5.35 -2.46
C SER A 366 -12.60 -6.54 -1.87
N GLY A 367 -13.31 -7.68 -1.87
CA GLY A 367 -12.79 -8.96 -1.38
C GLY A 367 -13.46 -10.15 -2.04
N ASN A 368 -13.07 -11.34 -1.60
CA ASN A 368 -13.67 -12.59 -2.01
C ASN A 368 -13.96 -13.47 -0.79
N CYS A 369 -15.22 -13.83 -0.60
CA CYS A 369 -15.63 -14.63 0.56
C CYS A 369 -15.33 -16.12 0.38
N SER A 370 -15.02 -16.58 -0.84
CA SER A 370 -14.70 -17.97 -1.14
C SER A 370 -13.38 -18.41 -0.51
N ASP A 371 -12.47 -17.47 -0.31
CA ASP A 371 -11.17 -17.68 0.34
C ASP A 371 -10.86 -16.67 1.45
N GLY A 372 -11.78 -15.75 1.73
CA GLY A 372 -11.65 -14.67 2.70
C GLY A 372 -10.52 -13.69 2.37
N SER A 373 -10.21 -13.50 1.09
CA SER A 373 -9.23 -12.51 0.64
C SER A 373 -9.82 -11.11 0.56
N TYR A 374 -9.03 -10.12 0.93
CA TYR A 374 -9.36 -8.71 0.81
C TYR A 374 -8.39 -8.19 -0.25
N ALA A 375 -8.90 -7.88 -1.43
CA ALA A 375 -8.08 -7.28 -2.48
C ALA A 375 -7.59 -5.92 -2.01
N LEU A 376 -8.52 -5.12 -1.47
CA LEU A 376 -8.25 -3.86 -0.80
C LEU A 376 -9.41 -3.55 0.15
N LEU A 377 -9.10 -3.13 1.37
CA LEU A 377 -10.02 -2.41 2.25
C LEU A 377 -9.42 -1.01 2.46
N ASP A 378 -9.95 -0.03 1.76
CA ASP A 378 -9.57 1.37 1.89
C ASP A 378 -10.36 2.00 3.04
N LEU A 379 -9.65 2.38 4.09
CA LEU A 379 -10.21 2.95 5.31
C LEU A 379 -9.33 4.11 5.83
N PRO A 380 -9.16 5.22 5.07
CA PRO A 380 -8.33 6.34 5.50
C PRO A 380 -8.66 6.80 6.92
N LEU A 381 -7.62 6.95 7.73
CA LEU A 381 -7.72 7.30 9.14
C LEU A 381 -7.25 8.73 9.39
N GLY A 382 -7.85 9.39 10.37
CA GLY A 382 -7.26 10.50 11.09
C GLY A 382 -6.64 9.97 12.37
N SER A 383 -5.32 10.15 12.53
CA SER A 383 -4.64 9.86 13.78
C SER A 383 -4.52 11.16 14.57
N ASP A 384 -5.36 11.31 15.58
CA ASP A 384 -5.35 12.44 16.49
C ASP A 384 -4.27 12.24 17.55
N ILE A 385 -3.24 13.09 17.51
CA ILE A 385 -2.04 12.94 18.34
C ILE A 385 -2.13 13.81 19.59
N TYR A 386 -1.89 13.20 20.75
CA TYR A 386 -1.78 13.87 22.03
C TYR A 386 -0.37 13.67 22.58
N LEU A 387 0.39 14.75 22.76
CA LEU A 387 1.74 14.74 23.31
C LEU A 387 1.69 14.82 24.83
N THR A 388 1.46 13.67 25.45
CA THR A 388 1.12 13.54 26.88
C THR A 388 2.33 13.23 27.75
N GLY A 389 3.39 12.66 27.19
CA GLY A 389 4.53 12.17 27.95
C GLY A 389 4.17 10.91 28.75
N ASP A 390 4.59 10.84 30.00
CA ASP A 390 4.07 9.86 30.96
C ASP A 390 2.95 10.50 31.80
N LEU A 391 1.72 10.01 31.66
CA LEU A 391 0.58 10.54 32.40
C LEU A 391 0.51 10.03 33.83
N LEU A 392 1.13 8.89 34.13
CA LEU A 392 0.94 8.14 35.37
C LEU A 392 2.26 8.07 36.18
N ASP A 393 2.82 9.26 36.42
CA ASP A 393 4.15 9.48 37.01
C ASP A 393 4.15 9.71 38.53
N GLY A 394 2.99 9.56 39.19
CA GLY A 394 2.84 9.83 40.62
C GLY A 394 2.77 11.31 41.01
N SER A 395 2.69 12.23 40.04
CA SER A 395 2.73 13.68 40.31
C SER A 395 1.45 14.25 40.94
N ALA A 396 0.32 13.56 40.82
CA ALA A 396 -0.97 14.01 41.33
C ALA A 396 -1.92 12.84 41.62
N ALA A 397 -3.03 13.10 42.32
CA ALA A 397 -4.03 12.07 42.62
C ALA A 397 -4.64 11.46 41.35
N ASP A 398 -4.89 12.30 40.34
CA ASP A 398 -5.38 11.88 39.02
C ASP A 398 -4.28 11.29 38.12
N ARG A 399 -3.02 11.30 38.59
CA ARG A 399 -1.80 10.77 37.94
C ARG A 399 -1.06 9.80 38.88
N PRO A 400 -1.68 8.66 39.22
CA PRO A 400 -1.08 7.67 40.11
C PRO A 400 0.24 7.15 39.52
N ASP A 401 1.19 6.77 40.37
CA ASP A 401 2.46 6.15 39.96
C ASP A 401 2.21 4.73 39.43
N VAL A 402 2.37 4.54 38.12
CA VAL A 402 2.22 3.25 37.45
C VAL A 402 3.54 2.90 36.76
N ALA A 403 4.07 1.72 37.06
CA ALA A 403 5.33 1.28 36.45
C ALA A 403 5.24 1.25 34.92
N GLY A 404 6.21 1.87 34.24
CA GLY A 404 6.27 1.98 32.79
C GLY A 404 6.19 3.43 32.33
N ILE A 405 5.83 3.64 31.07
CA ILE A 405 5.47 4.95 30.53
C ILE A 405 4.05 4.80 30.02
N GLN A 406 3.14 5.68 30.44
CA GLN A 406 1.72 5.62 30.09
C GLN A 406 1.32 6.88 29.35
N PRO A 407 1.50 6.91 28.01
CA PRO A 407 1.11 8.06 27.21
C PRO A 407 -0.41 8.19 27.13
N CYS A 408 -1.13 7.08 27.11
CA CYS A 408 -2.58 7.05 27.18
C CYS A 408 -3.03 6.73 28.61
N PRO A 409 -4.19 7.27 29.06
CA PRO A 409 -4.87 6.72 30.21
C PRO A 409 -5.17 5.23 30.03
N ILE A 410 -5.06 4.47 31.12
CA ILE A 410 -5.31 3.03 31.14
C ILE A 410 -6.59 2.70 31.90
N CYS A 411 -7.17 1.54 31.61
CA CYS A 411 -8.39 1.05 32.24
C CYS A 411 -8.09 -0.25 33.00
N THR A 412 -7.81 -0.13 34.30
CA THR A 412 -7.27 -1.26 35.08
C THR A 412 -8.10 -1.56 36.32
N PRO A 413 -8.05 -2.81 36.83
CA PRO A 413 -8.70 -3.15 38.09
C PRO A 413 -8.23 -2.27 39.25
N GLY A 414 -9.16 -1.93 40.14
CA GLY A 414 -8.90 -1.16 41.35
C GLY A 414 -9.08 0.35 41.20
N GLY A 415 -9.10 1.06 42.32
CA GLY A 415 -9.61 2.44 42.43
C GLY A 415 -10.92 2.46 43.20
N THR A 416 -11.64 3.59 43.09
CA THR A 416 -12.87 3.84 43.85
C THR A 416 -14.15 3.75 43.01
N CYS A 417 -14.03 3.41 41.73
CA CYS A 417 -15.17 3.29 40.82
C CYS A 417 -16.06 2.06 41.12
N GLY A 418 -17.33 2.13 40.69
CA GLY A 418 -18.35 1.14 41.06
C GLY A 418 -18.20 -0.21 40.37
N SER A 419 -17.64 -0.24 39.16
CA SER A 419 -17.44 -1.45 38.34
C SER A 419 -16.24 -2.29 38.75
N GLY A 420 -15.35 -1.75 39.60
CA GLY A 420 -14.09 -2.40 40.00
C GLY A 420 -12.97 -2.29 38.96
N THR A 421 -13.23 -1.71 37.79
CA THR A 421 -12.22 -1.39 36.76
C THR A 421 -12.31 0.09 36.41
N CYS A 422 -11.26 0.84 36.72
CA CYS A 422 -11.31 2.30 36.72
C CYS A 422 -10.28 2.90 35.76
N CYS A 423 -10.64 4.04 35.19
CA CYS A 423 -9.68 4.84 34.46
C CYS A 423 -8.57 5.35 35.38
N LYS A 424 -7.32 5.19 34.94
CA LYS A 424 -6.15 5.80 35.54
C LYS A 424 -5.63 6.85 34.57
N GLY A 425 -5.71 8.11 35.00
CA GLY A 425 -5.34 9.26 34.19
C GLY A 425 -6.50 9.85 33.39
N GLY A 426 -6.27 11.06 32.89
CA GLY A 426 -7.21 11.77 32.03
C GLY A 426 -8.44 12.34 32.76
N PRO A 427 -9.35 12.99 32.02
CA PRO A 427 -10.51 13.69 32.60
C PRO A 427 -11.52 12.77 33.30
N ARG A 428 -11.42 11.45 33.10
CA ARG A 428 -12.31 10.44 33.66
C ARG A 428 -11.61 9.59 34.73
N HIS A 429 -10.53 10.08 35.32
CA HIS A 429 -9.82 9.38 36.40
C HIS A 429 -10.80 8.88 37.49
N ASP A 430 -10.62 7.63 37.91
CA ASP A 430 -11.46 6.92 38.91
C ASP A 430 -12.95 6.78 38.53
N LEU A 431 -13.31 6.97 37.27
CA LEU A 431 -14.62 6.56 36.73
C LEU A 431 -14.56 5.16 36.11
N ASP A 432 -15.74 4.54 36.00
CA ASP A 432 -15.91 3.23 35.38
C ASP A 432 -15.43 3.20 33.93
N CYS A 433 -14.78 2.10 33.56
CA CYS A 433 -14.34 1.85 32.20
C CYS A 433 -14.33 0.36 31.87
N VAL A 434 -14.39 0.06 30.58
CA VAL A 434 -14.16 -1.28 30.04
C VAL A 434 -12.85 -1.28 29.26
N PRO A 435 -11.89 -2.18 29.56
CA PRO A 435 -10.65 -2.29 28.79
C PRO A 435 -10.93 -2.49 27.31
N GLY A 436 -10.35 -1.65 26.46
CA GLY A 436 -10.45 -1.74 25.00
C GLY A 436 -9.36 -2.62 24.36
N THR A 437 -8.45 -3.14 25.17
CA THR A 437 -7.38 -4.07 24.78
C THR A 437 -7.16 -5.09 25.89
N SER A 438 -6.43 -6.16 25.58
CA SER A 438 -5.79 -6.98 26.62
C SER A 438 -4.56 -6.27 27.20
N ALA A 439 -3.90 -6.89 28.17
CA ALA A 439 -2.68 -6.37 28.81
C ALA A 439 -1.45 -6.60 27.92
N LEU A 440 -1.30 -5.80 26.87
CA LEU A 440 -0.24 -5.92 25.86
C LEU A 440 1.14 -5.37 26.31
N GLY A 441 1.24 -4.88 27.53
CA GLY A 441 2.45 -4.26 28.10
C GLY A 441 2.09 -3.17 29.10
N ALA A 442 3.10 -2.48 29.65
CA ALA A 442 2.90 -1.49 30.71
C ALA A 442 2.01 -0.30 30.32
N ALA A 443 1.98 0.06 29.04
CA ALA A 443 1.14 1.15 28.52
C ALA A 443 -0.33 0.75 28.26
N TYR A 444 -0.68 -0.52 28.52
CA TYR A 444 -1.98 -1.12 28.27
C TYR A 444 -2.55 -1.74 29.57
N PRO A 445 -3.87 -1.99 29.65
CA PRO A 445 -4.88 -1.77 28.61
C PRO A 445 -5.40 -0.34 28.54
N THR A 446 -5.63 0.16 27.32
CA THR A 446 -6.23 1.48 27.07
C THR A 446 -7.73 1.35 26.79
N SER A 447 -8.48 2.46 26.88
CA SER A 447 -9.91 2.48 26.56
C SER A 447 -10.37 3.87 26.14
N HIS A 448 -11.36 3.94 25.24
CA HIS A 448 -12.05 5.19 24.92
C HIS A 448 -12.93 5.72 26.06
N ASP A 449 -13.24 4.88 27.06
CA ASP A 449 -13.87 5.34 28.30
C ASP A 449 -12.92 6.23 29.13
N CYS A 450 -11.62 6.15 28.85
CA CYS A 450 -10.55 6.91 29.49
C CYS A 450 -9.87 7.82 28.47
N PRO A 451 -10.53 8.89 28.00
CA PRO A 451 -9.97 9.76 26.99
C PRO A 451 -8.72 10.48 27.50
N PRO A 452 -7.71 10.73 26.65
CA PRO A 452 -6.53 11.51 27.04
C PRO A 452 -6.92 12.95 27.45
N PRO A 453 -6.10 13.61 28.28
CA PRO A 453 -6.25 15.04 28.53
C PRO A 453 -6.37 15.83 27.21
N GLY A 454 -7.23 16.86 27.18
CA GLY A 454 -7.47 17.67 25.98
C GLY A 454 -8.45 17.05 24.96
N ALA A 455 -8.96 15.83 25.17
CA ALA A 455 -9.95 15.21 24.28
C ALA A 455 -11.25 16.02 24.12
N GLY A 456 -11.65 16.76 25.14
CA GLY A 456 -12.84 17.64 25.14
C GLY A 456 -12.68 18.98 24.43
N GLY A 457 -11.57 19.23 23.72
CA GLY A 457 -11.38 20.45 22.92
C GLY A 457 -10.55 21.57 23.57
N ASN A 458 -9.94 21.33 24.73
CA ASN A 458 -8.97 22.26 25.32
C ASN A 458 -7.58 22.03 24.69
N ALA A 459 -6.94 23.11 24.22
CA ALA A 459 -5.60 23.05 23.63
C ALA A 459 -4.53 22.68 24.68
N SER A 460 -3.57 21.84 24.25
CA SER A 460 -2.63 21.02 25.03
C SER A 460 -3.30 19.90 25.85
N PRO A 461 -2.85 18.64 25.73
CA PRO A 461 -1.71 18.12 24.95
C PRO A 461 -2.01 17.79 23.47
N PHE A 462 -3.16 18.18 22.93
CA PHE A 462 -3.49 17.88 21.53
C PHE A 462 -2.56 18.62 20.53
N VAL A 463 -1.95 17.86 19.63
CA VAL A 463 -1.01 18.35 18.62
C VAL A 463 -1.72 18.64 17.29
N GLY A 464 -2.53 17.70 16.82
CA GLY A 464 -3.16 17.76 15.50
C GLY A 464 -3.63 16.38 15.04
N THR A 465 -4.27 16.35 13.87
CA THR A 465 -4.72 15.12 13.22
C THR A 465 -3.86 14.83 12.00
N LEU A 466 -3.20 13.68 11.97
CA LEU A 466 -2.50 13.18 10.78
C LEU A 466 -3.45 12.41 9.87
N PRO A 467 -3.56 12.75 8.58
CA PRO A 467 -4.23 11.89 7.62
C PRO A 467 -3.33 10.70 7.28
N ILE A 468 -3.81 9.50 7.56
CA ILE A 468 -3.15 8.23 7.24
C ILE A 468 -3.94 7.58 6.09
N PRO A 469 -3.36 7.43 4.89
CA PRO A 469 -4.01 6.76 3.75
C PRO A 469 -4.00 5.25 3.99
N TYR A 470 -4.83 4.82 4.95
CA TYR A 470 -4.84 3.49 5.50
C TYR A 470 -5.66 2.57 4.59
N ALA A 471 -4.96 1.87 3.70
CA ALA A 471 -5.56 0.89 2.81
C ALA A 471 -4.89 -0.46 3.05
N VAL A 472 -5.66 -1.44 3.52
CA VAL A 472 -5.13 -2.75 3.95
C VAL A 472 -5.54 -3.87 3.01
N THR A 473 -4.72 -4.90 2.93
CA THR A 473 -4.97 -6.08 2.08
C THR A 473 -4.57 -7.36 2.82
N THR A 474 -5.20 -8.49 2.49
CA THR A 474 -4.70 -9.81 2.89
C THR A 474 -3.56 -10.31 1.98
N GLY A 475 -3.28 -9.58 0.91
CA GLY A 475 -2.16 -9.84 -0.01
C GLY A 475 -0.86 -9.19 0.46
N SER A 476 0.00 -8.81 -0.48
CA SER A 476 1.24 -8.09 -0.20
C SER A 476 1.07 -6.59 -0.35
N SER A 477 1.70 -5.81 0.52
CA SER A 477 1.87 -4.37 0.38
C SER A 477 3.35 -4.03 0.42
N SER A 478 3.84 -3.24 -0.54
CA SER A 478 5.26 -2.91 -0.61
C SER A 478 5.49 -1.48 -1.07
N LYS A 479 6.63 -0.93 -0.70
CA LYS A 479 7.12 0.35 -1.22
C LYS A 479 8.60 0.28 -1.50
N VAL A 480 9.01 0.91 -2.59
CA VAL A 480 10.42 1.02 -3.00
C VAL A 480 10.82 2.49 -2.94
N ALA A 481 11.98 2.77 -2.39
CA ALA A 481 12.52 4.11 -2.31
C ALA A 481 13.10 4.58 -3.64
N ALA A 482 13.05 5.89 -3.88
CA ALA A 482 13.69 6.55 -5.01
C ALA A 482 14.89 7.38 -4.55
N ASP A 483 15.87 7.56 -5.45
CA ASP A 483 16.93 8.53 -5.26
C ASP A 483 16.58 9.82 -5.96
N LEU A 484 16.38 10.87 -5.17
CA LEU A 484 16.04 12.20 -5.64
C LEU A 484 17.25 13.12 -5.51
N SER A 485 17.27 14.21 -6.26
CA SER A 485 18.39 15.15 -6.31
C SER A 485 18.77 15.74 -4.96
N ALA A 486 17.82 15.85 -4.03
CA ALA A 486 18.07 16.36 -2.68
C ALA A 486 18.35 15.25 -1.64
N GLN A 487 17.93 14.01 -1.89
CA GLN A 487 17.97 12.94 -0.91
C GLN A 487 17.85 11.57 -1.59
N GLY A 488 18.73 10.63 -1.24
CA GLY A 488 18.60 9.22 -1.59
C GLY A 488 17.65 8.47 -0.66
N PHE A 489 17.22 7.27 -1.04
CA PHE A 489 16.37 6.40 -0.21
C PHE A 489 15.07 7.08 0.29
N VAL A 490 14.38 7.80 -0.61
CA VAL A 490 13.10 8.46 -0.32
C VAL A 490 11.95 7.51 -0.64
N PHE A 491 11.27 7.02 0.40
CA PHE A 491 10.00 6.31 0.29
C PHE A 491 8.81 7.27 0.15
N CYS A 492 8.84 8.40 0.86
CA CYS A 492 7.70 9.30 1.00
C CYS A 492 8.06 10.75 0.68
N GLY A 493 8.02 11.11 -0.61
CA GLY A 493 8.31 12.45 -1.06
C GLY A 493 7.20 13.45 -0.67
N PHE A 494 7.62 14.52 0.01
CA PHE A 494 6.84 15.74 0.21
C PHE A 494 7.70 16.96 -0.12
N CYS A 495 7.08 18.01 -0.63
CA CYS A 495 7.81 19.24 -0.96
C CYS A 495 8.32 19.91 0.31
N GLY A 496 9.64 20.06 0.40
CA GLY A 496 10.36 20.57 1.54
C GLY A 496 11.58 21.40 1.15
N GLN A 497 12.26 21.94 2.15
CA GLN A 497 13.51 22.67 1.94
C GLN A 497 14.69 21.70 1.75
N ALA A 498 15.73 22.12 1.02
CA ALA A 498 16.89 21.28 0.73
C ALA A 498 17.70 20.90 1.99
N PHE A 499 17.84 21.82 2.96
CA PHE A 499 18.75 21.67 4.09
C PHE A 499 18.08 21.89 5.45
N ALA A 500 16.75 21.85 5.51
CA ALA A 500 15.99 22.00 6.74
C ALA A 500 14.85 20.97 6.80
N PRO A 501 14.47 20.49 8.00
CA PRO A 501 13.36 19.55 8.17
C PRO A 501 12.01 20.28 8.14
N THR A 502 11.79 21.11 7.14
CA THR A 502 10.58 21.94 6.98
C THR A 502 9.91 21.64 5.64
N PHE A 503 8.59 21.56 5.66
CA PHE A 503 7.76 21.06 4.56
C PHE A 503 6.64 22.04 4.23
N GLN A 504 6.23 22.09 2.97
CA GLN A 504 5.10 22.89 2.50
C GLN A 504 3.82 22.44 3.19
N GLY A 505 2.93 23.40 3.51
CA GLY A 505 1.59 23.18 4.05
C GLY A 505 1.37 23.89 5.38
N PRO A 506 0.33 23.51 6.15
CA PRO A 506 -0.65 22.43 5.90
C PRO A 506 -1.69 22.75 4.78
N PRO A 507 -2.21 21.76 4.02
CA PRO A 507 -1.82 20.35 4.01
C PRO A 507 -0.48 20.12 3.31
N ALA A 508 0.16 18.99 3.61
CA ALA A 508 1.43 18.61 2.98
C ALA A 508 1.23 18.37 1.48
N HIS A 509 2.22 18.74 0.67
CA HIS A 509 2.20 18.55 -0.78
C HIS A 509 3.03 17.30 -1.13
N PRO A 510 2.41 16.15 -1.45
CA PRO A 510 3.13 14.96 -1.88
C PRO A 510 3.84 15.21 -3.20
N CYS A 511 4.96 14.54 -3.41
CA CYS A 511 5.71 14.63 -4.66
C CYS A 511 6.45 13.33 -4.96
N ALA A 512 6.76 13.12 -6.24
CA ALA A 512 7.67 12.09 -6.72
C ALA A 512 8.99 12.67 -7.25
N ALA A 513 9.04 13.97 -7.54
CA ALA A 513 10.23 14.66 -8.06
C ALA A 513 10.27 16.14 -7.68
N ASP A 514 11.47 16.75 -7.69
CA ASP A 514 11.67 18.19 -7.42
C ASP A 514 10.83 19.09 -8.35
N SER A 515 10.52 18.65 -9.57
CA SER A 515 9.72 19.42 -10.53
C SER A 515 8.26 19.66 -10.09
N GLU A 516 7.77 18.85 -9.15
CA GLU A 516 6.41 18.99 -8.59
C GLU A 516 6.37 19.99 -7.43
N CYS A 517 7.54 20.48 -7.00
CA CYS A 517 7.73 21.38 -5.87
C CYS A 517 7.98 22.82 -6.35
N THR A 518 6.90 23.48 -6.77
CA THR A 518 6.98 24.81 -7.40
C THR A 518 6.98 25.99 -6.44
N THR A 519 6.70 25.76 -5.15
CA THR A 519 6.54 26.82 -4.14
C THR A 519 7.84 27.04 -3.38
N ALA A 520 8.51 28.17 -3.59
CA ALA A 520 9.67 28.54 -2.78
C ALA A 520 9.27 28.83 -1.31
N PRO A 521 10.08 28.44 -0.32
CA PRO A 521 11.39 27.77 -0.41
C PRO A 521 11.33 26.23 -0.53
N PHE A 522 10.14 25.64 -0.57
CA PHE A 522 9.89 24.19 -0.58
C PHE A 522 10.02 23.58 -1.98
N THR A 523 11.21 23.64 -2.55
CA THR A 523 11.48 23.24 -3.95
C THR A 523 12.04 21.82 -4.11
N LYS A 524 12.17 21.08 -3.00
CA LYS A 524 12.78 19.75 -2.99
C LYS A 524 11.80 18.67 -2.59
N CYS A 525 11.75 17.61 -3.38
CA CYS A 525 10.99 16.43 -3.03
C CYS A 525 11.82 15.54 -2.12
N ARG A 526 11.37 15.35 -0.88
CA ARG A 526 12.13 14.63 0.15
C ARG A 526 11.21 14.09 1.24
N GLN A 527 11.72 13.18 2.04
CA GLN A 527 11.18 12.91 3.38
C GLN A 527 12.05 13.61 4.43
N ARG A 528 11.74 13.45 5.72
CA ARG A 528 12.54 14.07 6.79
C ARG A 528 13.97 13.56 6.75
N THR A 529 14.16 12.28 7.04
CA THR A 529 15.44 11.58 6.98
C THR A 529 15.36 10.42 5.99
N SER A 530 16.39 10.21 5.17
CA SER A 530 16.47 9.11 4.21
C SER A 530 16.36 7.74 4.89
N GLY A 531 15.86 6.73 4.17
CA GLY A 531 15.70 5.38 4.71
C GLY A 531 14.34 5.17 5.40
N ALA A 532 14.25 4.15 6.24
CA ALA A 532 12.99 3.77 6.89
C ALA A 532 13.23 3.10 8.23
N PHE A 533 12.42 3.41 9.25
CA PHE A 533 12.35 2.68 10.52
C PHE A 533 13.71 2.46 11.20
N GLY A 534 14.54 3.51 11.23
CA GLY A 534 15.90 3.44 11.78
C GLY A 534 16.95 2.81 10.85
N GLN A 535 16.55 2.36 9.66
CA GLN A 535 17.42 1.71 8.68
C GLN A 535 17.83 2.69 7.57
N GLY A 536 19.08 3.15 7.63
CA GLY A 536 19.67 4.09 6.66
C GLY A 536 19.67 3.60 5.21
N PRO A 537 20.21 2.40 4.91
CA PRO A 537 20.30 1.88 3.54
C PRO A 537 19.01 1.18 3.07
N ALA A 538 17.86 1.46 3.70
CA ALA A 538 16.59 0.84 3.34
C ALA A 538 16.17 1.22 1.93
N ARG A 539 15.89 0.20 1.11
CA ARG A 539 15.40 0.36 -0.27
C ARG A 539 13.99 -0.15 -0.48
N THR A 540 13.64 -1.28 0.12
CA THR A 540 12.34 -1.89 -0.06
C THR A 540 11.72 -2.17 1.30
N ILE A 541 10.47 -1.75 1.48
CA ILE A 541 9.61 -2.17 2.59
C ILE A 541 8.58 -3.12 2.00
N SER A 542 8.42 -4.29 2.60
CA SER A 542 7.40 -5.26 2.19
C SER A 542 6.71 -5.83 3.40
N GLU A 543 5.39 -5.91 3.35
CA GLU A 543 4.53 -6.62 4.29
C GLU A 543 3.67 -7.64 3.51
N MET A 544 3.42 -8.78 4.13
CA MET A 544 2.65 -9.88 3.56
C MET A 544 1.53 -10.25 4.53
N GLY A 545 0.31 -10.01 4.09
CA GLY A 545 -0.89 -10.44 4.77
C GLY A 545 -1.16 -11.92 4.58
N SER A 546 -2.23 -12.37 5.22
CA SER A 546 -2.75 -13.72 5.05
C SER A 546 -4.28 -13.66 5.01
N ARG A 547 -4.86 -14.38 4.04
CA ARG A 547 -6.32 -14.56 3.94
C ARG A 547 -6.77 -15.76 4.78
N ALA A 548 -8.06 -15.84 5.08
CA ALA A 548 -8.64 -16.96 5.82
C ALA A 548 -8.39 -18.33 5.15
N GLY A 549 -8.31 -18.37 3.82
CA GLY A 549 -8.04 -19.58 3.05
C GLY A 549 -9.19 -20.57 3.03
N ILE A 550 -10.39 -20.13 3.41
CA ILE A 550 -11.62 -20.92 3.50
C ILE A 550 -12.83 -20.06 3.14
N CYS A 551 -13.90 -20.71 2.69
CA CYS A 551 -15.20 -20.07 2.47
C CYS A 551 -15.76 -19.52 3.79
N LEU A 552 -16.09 -18.23 3.80
CA LEU A 552 -16.59 -17.52 4.98
C LEU A 552 -18.11 -17.69 5.20
N ASN A 553 -18.73 -18.80 4.80
CA ASN A 553 -20.20 -18.97 4.88
C ASN A 553 -20.71 -19.60 6.19
N SER A 554 -19.81 -20.04 7.06
CA SER A 554 -20.17 -20.77 8.29
C SER A 554 -20.61 -19.85 9.44
N GLY A 555 -20.37 -18.55 9.32
CA GLY A 555 -20.48 -17.60 10.43
C GLY A 555 -19.40 -17.77 11.50
N ALA A 556 -18.42 -18.67 11.33
CA ALA A 556 -17.31 -18.84 12.24
C ALA A 556 -16.21 -17.79 11.98
N PRO A 557 -15.45 -17.38 13.01
CA PRO A 557 -14.30 -16.51 12.83
C PRO A 557 -13.07 -17.32 12.33
N TYR A 558 -12.35 -16.76 11.36
CA TYR A 558 -11.16 -17.37 10.76
C TYR A 558 -9.96 -16.43 10.83
N ALA A 559 -8.77 -16.96 11.12
CA ALA A 559 -7.57 -16.15 11.20
C ALA A 559 -7.24 -15.47 9.86
N ALA A 560 -6.90 -14.19 9.91
CA ALA A 560 -6.41 -13.43 8.76
C ALA A 560 -5.46 -12.33 9.25
N THR A 561 -4.54 -11.90 8.38
CA THR A 561 -3.63 -10.79 8.63
C THR A 561 -3.81 -9.75 7.54
N LEU A 562 -4.16 -8.53 7.94
CA LEU A 562 -4.25 -7.38 7.03
C LEU A 562 -2.97 -6.56 7.12
N VAL A 563 -2.42 -6.15 5.98
CA VAL A 563 -1.17 -5.38 5.95
C VAL A 563 -1.29 -4.11 5.12
N SER A 564 -0.46 -3.12 5.42
CA SER A 564 -0.33 -1.90 4.62
C SER A 564 1.06 -1.28 4.75
N VAL A 565 1.53 -0.64 3.68
CA VAL A 565 2.71 0.23 3.65
C VAL A 565 2.26 1.56 3.05
N PHE A 566 2.47 2.65 3.77
CA PHE A 566 1.88 3.96 3.46
C PHE A 566 2.88 5.10 3.72
N CYS A 567 2.47 6.33 3.39
CA CYS A 567 3.21 7.53 3.77
C CYS A 567 2.51 8.30 4.86
N ILE A 568 3.33 8.82 5.77
CA ILE A 568 2.89 9.66 6.87
C ILE A 568 3.38 11.09 6.58
N PRO A 569 2.47 12.07 6.42
CA PRO A 569 2.84 13.47 6.23
C PRO A 569 3.40 14.08 7.55
N PRO A 570 4.02 15.28 7.50
CA PRO A 570 4.35 16.01 8.72
C PRO A 570 3.12 16.30 9.58
N THR A 571 3.30 16.30 10.89
CA THR A 571 2.33 16.83 11.86
C THR A 571 2.35 18.35 11.93
N TYR A 572 3.43 18.97 11.44
CA TYR A 572 3.76 20.39 11.64
C TYR A 572 4.01 20.77 13.10
N ASN A 573 4.24 19.76 13.96
CA ASN A 573 4.73 19.96 15.31
C ASN A 573 6.20 19.52 15.36
N SER A 574 7.09 20.46 15.63
CA SER A 574 8.54 20.22 15.60
C SER A 574 8.99 19.12 16.56
N THR A 575 8.31 18.93 17.69
CA THR A 575 8.66 17.92 18.69
C THR A 575 8.26 16.53 18.20
N VAL A 576 7.02 16.36 17.73
CA VAL A 576 6.52 15.07 17.23
C VAL A 576 7.20 14.68 15.93
N ASP A 577 7.33 15.61 14.97
CA ASP A 577 8.02 15.36 13.71
C ASP A 577 9.49 15.03 13.94
N ALA A 578 10.10 15.56 15.01
CA ALA A 578 11.46 15.24 15.36
C ALA A 578 11.66 13.85 15.95
N SER A 579 10.81 13.44 16.89
CA SER A 579 10.90 12.13 17.53
C SER A 579 10.46 11.00 16.59
N ALA A 580 9.32 11.17 15.91
CA ALA A 580 8.76 10.18 14.99
C ALA A 580 9.39 10.21 13.58
N ASP A 581 10.28 11.18 13.33
CA ASP A 581 10.97 11.39 12.05
C ASP A 581 10.02 11.53 10.85
N LEU A 582 9.04 12.45 10.98
CA LEU A 582 7.98 12.69 10.01
C LEU A 582 8.21 13.96 9.17
N PRO A 583 7.87 13.97 7.87
CA PRO A 583 7.25 12.88 7.12
C PRO A 583 8.21 11.72 6.84
N GLY A 584 7.63 10.54 6.69
CA GLY A 584 8.36 9.31 6.44
C GLY A 584 7.43 8.15 6.05
N PRO A 585 7.99 6.97 5.74
CA PRO A 585 7.20 5.77 5.51
C PRO A 585 6.48 5.32 6.78
N GLY A 586 5.43 4.52 6.59
CA GLY A 586 4.76 3.75 7.62
C GLY A 586 4.49 2.33 7.13
N ALA A 587 4.52 1.35 8.04
CA ALA A 587 4.15 -0.03 7.75
C ALA A 587 3.41 -0.62 8.94
N VAL A 588 2.41 -1.44 8.66
CA VAL A 588 1.57 -2.05 9.70
C VAL A 588 1.13 -3.44 9.28
N SER A 589 1.00 -4.30 10.29
CA SER A 589 0.37 -5.61 10.18
C SER A 589 -0.68 -5.76 11.27
N LEU A 590 -1.87 -6.20 10.89
CA LEU A 590 -3.02 -6.43 11.76
C LEU A 590 -3.37 -7.93 11.78
N PRO A 591 -2.84 -8.71 12.73
CA PRO A 591 -3.35 -10.06 12.96
C PRO A 591 -4.77 -9.96 13.51
N GLY A 592 -5.65 -10.84 13.05
CA GLY A 592 -7.02 -10.84 13.50
C GLY A 592 -7.83 -12.05 13.05
N GLN A 593 -9.14 -11.88 13.16
CA GLN A 593 -10.12 -12.85 12.71
C GLN A 593 -11.14 -12.18 11.82
N ALA A 594 -11.36 -12.73 10.63
CA ALA A 594 -12.45 -12.38 9.75
C ALA A 594 -13.64 -13.30 10.02
N GLN A 595 -14.81 -12.72 10.27
CA GLN A 595 -16.06 -13.43 10.52
C GLN A 595 -17.17 -12.81 9.69
N PHE A 596 -17.90 -13.65 8.98
CA PHE A 596 -19.09 -13.23 8.26
C PHE A 596 -20.30 -13.28 9.18
N MET A 597 -21.15 -12.25 9.14
CA MET A 597 -22.40 -12.18 9.90
C MET A 597 -23.56 -11.81 8.96
N PRO A 598 -24.74 -12.44 9.13
CA PRO A 598 -25.95 -12.10 8.37
C PRO A 598 -26.61 -10.79 8.83
#